data_AF-R7K8N4-F1
#
_entry.id   AF-R7K8N4-F1
#
_cell.length_a   1.000
_cell.length_b   1.000
_cell.length_c   1.000
_cell.angle_alpha   90.00
_cell.angle_beta   90.00
_cell.angle_gamma   90.00
#
_symmetry.space_group_name_H-M   'P 1'
#
loop_
_entity.id
_entity.type
_entity.pdbx_description
1 polymer ?
#
loop_
_entity_poly.entity_id
_entity_poly.type
_entity_poly.pdbx_seq_one_letter_code
_entity_poly.pdbx_strand_id
1 'polypeptide(L)' 'MILRDILASDLNDRLVLTMHVKDKIEKLKSEFSPMAAAQCIFVVNEAKAKLKLNVGVQVVLERMLFKILEVKYKCR' A
#
# COMPACT_ATOMS: atom_id res chain seq x y z
N MET A 1 -4.14 5.58 5.54
CA MET A 1 -3.30 4.42 5.16
C MET A 1 -2.22 4.98 4.25
N ILE A 2 -0.94 4.83 4.58
CA ILE A 2 0.17 5.56 3.92
C ILE A 2 0.15 5.41 2.40
N LEU A 3 -0.12 4.20 1.87
CA LEU A 3 -0.23 3.97 0.41
C LEU A 3 -1.34 4.77 -0.28
N ARG A 4 -2.46 5.04 0.40
CA ARG A 4 -3.55 5.88 -0.13
C ARG A 4 -3.16 7.36 -0.13
N ASP A 5 -2.33 7.76 0.84
CA ASP A 5 -1.85 9.13 0.94
C ASP A 5 -0.76 9.42 -0.10
N ILE A 6 0.04 8.41 -0.51
CA ILE A 6 0.91 8.46 -1.69
C ILE A 6 0.09 8.84 -2.93
N LEU A 7 -1.00 8.12 -3.22
CA LEU A 7 -1.89 8.42 -4.35
C LEU A 7 -2.55 9.80 -4.23
N ALA A 8 -3.00 10.16 -3.03
CA ALA A 8 -3.70 11.43 -2.80
C ALA A 8 -2.77 12.64 -2.96
N SER A 9 -1.50 12.51 -2.57
CA SER A 9 -0.51 13.58 -2.68
C SER A 9 -0.14 13.93 -4.13
N ASP A 10 -0.33 13.02 -5.09
CA ASP A 10 -0.16 13.36 -6.52
C ASP A 10 -1.33 14.17 -7.08
N LEU A 11 -2.50 14.09 -6.45
CA LEU A 11 -3.70 14.82 -6.86
C LEU A 11 -3.81 16.17 -6.15
N ASN A 12 -3.67 16.17 -4.82
CA ASN A 12 -3.75 17.36 -3.99
C ASN A 12 -3.21 17.08 -2.58
N ASP A 13 -2.20 17.83 -2.15
CA ASP A 13 -1.61 17.77 -0.80
C ASP A 13 -2.63 17.91 0.33
N ARG A 14 -3.75 18.62 0.10
CA ARG A 14 -4.83 18.78 1.09
C ARG A 14 -5.63 17.49 1.32
N LEU A 15 -5.49 16.48 0.46
CA LEU A 15 -6.17 15.18 0.58
C LEU A 15 -5.35 14.14 1.37
N VAL A 16 -4.12 14.49 1.76
CA VAL A 16 -3.25 13.65 2.60
C VAL A 16 -3.76 13.67 4.04
N LEU A 17 -4.14 12.50 4.56
CA LEU A 17 -4.71 12.39 5.91
C LEU A 17 -3.64 12.23 6.99
N THR A 18 -2.44 11.76 6.64
CA THR A 18 -1.35 11.48 7.57
C THR A 18 -0.18 12.45 7.42
N MET A 19 -0.47 13.75 7.54
CA MET A 19 0.54 14.84 7.49
C MET A 19 1.69 14.66 8.48
N HIS A 20 1.46 14.04 9.64
CA HIS A 20 2.49 13.75 10.65
C HIS A 20 3.57 12.75 10.19
N VAL A 21 3.39 12.08 9.04
CA VAL A 21 4.38 11.21 8.41
C VAL A 21 4.67 11.62 6.95
N LYS A 22 4.51 12.91 6.62
CA LYS A 22 4.70 13.43 5.26
C LYS A 22 6.07 13.05 4.68
N ASP A 23 7.14 13.13 5.46
CA ASP A 23 8.49 12.76 5.00
C ASP A 23 8.59 11.29 4.58
N LYS A 24 7.86 10.39 5.25
CA LYS A 24 7.78 8.98 4.88
C LYS A 24 6.98 8.78 3.61
N ILE A 25 5.93 9.58 3.39
CA ILE A 25 5.12 9.55 2.17
C ILE A 25 5.98 9.98 0.99
N GLU A 26 6.68 11.12 1.08
CA GLU A 26 7.58 11.62 0.02
C GLU A 26 8.66 10.60 -0.35
N LYS A 27 9.30 9.99 0.67
CA LYS A 27 10.29 8.94 0.41
C LYS A 27 9.68 7.75 -0.35
N LEU A 28 8.48 7.30 0.05
CA LEU A 28 7.80 6.19 -0.60
C LEU A 28 7.27 6.55 -2.00
N LYS A 29 6.91 7.81 -2.29
CA LYS A 29 6.56 8.27 -3.64
C LYS A 29 7.70 8.06 -4.62
N SER A 30 8.95 8.25 -4.17
CA SER A 30 10.13 8.00 -5.02
C SER A 30 10.39 6.51 -5.29
N GLU A 31 9.82 5.61 -4.49
CA GLU A 31 10.04 4.16 -4.59
C GLU A 31 8.88 3.40 -5.25
N PHE A 32 7.69 4.00 -5.34
CA PHE A 32 6.50 3.37 -5.87
C PHE A 32 5.80 4.29 -6.86
N SER A 33 5.69 3.83 -8.11
CA SER A 33 4.76 4.45 -9.07
C SER A 33 3.32 4.45 -8.53
N PRO A 34 2.44 5.37 -9.00
CA PRO A 34 1.02 5.39 -8.60
C PRO A 34 0.32 4.05 -8.86
N MET A 35 0.66 3.38 -9.96
CA MET A 35 0.13 2.04 -10.26
C MET A 35 0.57 1.01 -9.22
N ALA A 36 1.84 1.02 -8.83
CA ALA A 36 2.37 0.12 -7.80
C ALA A 36 1.68 0.37 -6.44
N ALA A 37 1.47 1.63 -6.07
CA ALA A 37 0.75 1.99 -4.85
C ALA A 37 -0.71 1.49 -4.88
N ALA A 38 -1.43 1.66 -6.00
CA ALA A 38 -2.78 1.15 -6.18
C ALA A 38 -2.85 -0.38 -6.06
N GLN A 39 -1.92 -1.10 -6.68
CA GLN A 39 -1.84 -2.56 -6.57
C GLN A 39 -1.55 -3.00 -5.13
N CYS A 40 -0.67 -2.32 -4.41
CA CYS A 40 -0.41 -2.61 -3.00
C CYS A 40 -1.67 -2.41 -2.13
N ILE A 41 -2.46 -1.36 -2.40
CA ILE A 41 -3.74 -1.12 -1.72
C ILE A 41 -4.72 -2.29 -1.97
N PHE A 42 -4.83 -2.74 -3.22
CA PHE A 42 -5.67 -3.86 -3.57
C PHE A 42 -5.27 -5.14 -2.81
N VAL A 43 -3.98 -5.47 -2.78
CA VAL A 43 -3.43 -6.63 -2.06
C VAL A 43 -3.73 -6.57 -0.56
N VAL A 44 -3.58 -5.40 0.06
CA VAL A 44 -3.93 -5.20 1.48
C VAL A 44 -5.43 -5.40 1.73
N ASN A 45 -6.29 -4.93 0.82
CA ASN A 45 -7.74 -5.10 0.95
C ASN A 45 -8.16 -6.57 0.78
N GLU A 46 -7.57 -7.30 -0.17
CA GLU A 46 -7.77 -8.76 -0.29
C GLU A 46 -7.39 -9.49 0.99
N ALA A 47 -6.25 -9.13 1.60
CA ALA A 47 -5.79 -9.74 2.84
C ALA A 47 -6.75 -9.46 4.00
N LYS A 48 -7.23 -8.22 4.13
CA LYS A 48 -8.25 -7.85 5.12
C LYS A 48 -9.54 -8.65 4.95
N ALA A 49 -10.00 -8.85 3.72
CA ALA A 49 -11.19 -9.66 3.44
C ALA A 49 -10.99 -11.11 3.88
N LYS A 50 -9.82 -11.71 3.59
CA LYS A 50 -9.48 -13.08 3.99
C LYS A 50 -9.39 -13.25 5.51
N LEU A 51 -8.82 -12.27 6.22
CA LEU A 51 -8.77 -12.29 7.69
C LEU A 51 -10.17 -12.23 8.32
N LYS A 52 -11.12 -11.50 7.71
CA LYS A 52 -12.53 -11.49 8.15
C LYS A 52 -13.23 -12.84 7.96
N LEU A 53 -12.72 -13.69 7.06
CA LEU A 53 -13.24 -15.04 6.80
C LEU A 53 -12.54 -16.11 7.66
N ASN A 54 -11.83 -15.73 8.73
CA ASN A 54 -11.08 -16.62 9.61
C ASN A 54 -10.05 -17.52 8.88
N VAL A 55 -9.52 -17.07 7.74
CA VAL A 55 -8.38 -17.72 7.10
C VAL A 55 -7.15 -17.54 8.00
N GLY A 56 -6.30 -18.57 8.11
CA GLY A 56 -5.11 -18.57 8.96
C GLY A 56 -4.26 -17.31 8.78
N VAL A 57 -4.10 -16.55 9.87
CA VAL A 57 -3.49 -15.21 9.86
C VAL A 57 -2.09 -15.23 9.24
N GLN A 58 -1.27 -16.21 9.63
CA GLN A 58 0.10 -16.34 9.15
C GLN A 58 0.15 -16.47 7.62
N VAL A 59 -0.66 -17.36 7.04
CA VAL A 59 -0.70 -17.60 5.59
C VAL A 59 -1.17 -16.35 4.83
N VAL A 60 -2.15 -15.63 5.39
CA VAL A 60 -2.66 -14.41 4.76
C VAL A 60 -1.60 -13.30 4.76
N LEU A 61 -0.91 -13.11 5.88
CA LEU A 61 0.14 -12.08 6.00
C LEU A 61 1.37 -12.40 5.16
N GLU A 62 1.86 -13.65 5.16
CA GLU A 62 2.99 -14.06 4.32
C GLU A 62 2.68 -13.82 2.83
N ARG A 63 1.51 -14.27 2.35
CA ARG A 63 1.09 -14.04 0.96
C ARG A 63 0.94 -12.56 0.62
N MET A 64 0.41 -11.76 1.54
CA MET A 64 0.27 -10.31 1.36
C MET A 64 1.65 -9.65 1.19
N LEU A 65 2.61 -9.99 2.05
CA LEU A 65 3.97 -9.44 2.00
C LEU A 65 4.69 -9.84 0.71
N PHE A 66 4.61 -11.10 0.29
CA PHE A 66 5.21 -11.55 -0.98
C PHE A 66 4.62 -10.83 -2.18
N LYS A 67 3.29 -10.64 -2.24
CA LYS A 67 2.65 -9.89 -3.32
C LYS A 67 3.08 -8.42 -3.35
N ILE A 68 3.20 -7.77 -2.19
CA ILE A 68 3.68 -6.37 -2.12
C ILE A 68 5.14 -6.27 -2.61
N LEU A 69 6.00 -7.22 -2.23
CA LEU A 69 7.36 -7.30 -2.76
C LEU A 69 7.36 -7.47 -4.28
N GLU A 70 6.56 -8.40 -4.80
CA GLU A 70 6.44 -8.64 -6.24
C GLU A 70 6.02 -7.36 -7.00
N VAL A 71 5.04 -6.62 -6.48
CA VAL A 71 4.62 -5.33 -7.04
C VAL A 71 5.79 -4.33 -7.06
N LYS A 72 6.55 -4.23 -5.95
CA LYS A 72 7.73 -3.35 -5.88
C LYS A 72 8.81 -3.71 -6.92
N TYR A 73 9.02 -5.00 -7.18
CA TYR A 73 10.00 -5.45 -8.17
C TYR A 73 9.53 -5.31 -9.62
N LYS A 74 8.23 -5.47 -9.88
CA LYS A 74 7.65 -5.39 -11.24
C LYS A 74 7.31 -3.97 -11.67
N CYS A 75 6.97 -3.11 -10.73
CA CYS A 75 6.53 -1.74 -10.97
C CYS A 75 7.47 -0.78 -10.23
N ARG A 76 8.70 -0.61 -10.74
CA ARG A 76 9.53 0.55 -10.39
C ARG A 76 8.91 1.80 -11.01
#